data_AF-A0A1E3HDF6-F1
#
_entry.id   AF-A0A1E3HDF6-F1
#
_cell.length_a   1.000
_cell.length_b   1.000
_cell.length_c   1.000
_cell.angle_alpha   90.00
_cell.angle_beta   90.00
_cell.angle_gamma   90.00
#
_symmetry.space_group_name_H-M   'P 1'
#
loop_
_entity.id
_entity.type
_entity.pdbx_description
1 polymer ?
#
loop_
_entity_poly.entity_id
_entity_poly.type
_entity_poly.pdbx_seq_one_letter_code
_entity_poly.pdbx_strand_id
1 'polypeptide(L)'
;MFLPSLLPLFALLPSFTPTRTLQLVSAYDTAIHPEFHQGLAINDVPAHRRLHWMRVANEAVYADGHPCPQAPFGSAVVNTTGDELVCVISNRVGVTGNPAMHGEISAITHCTDVLTKKGWTPQEILGSWKEFSLYTNGEPCPMCASAIRWAGFKEVIYGSSIRTIAEHGRNQIYIPSSEVWEKSYSLGHATLMLGNVLTNETDVFFAHQFNESAPCPVGCERQPVPGKRVQACTPVDNWEEVIAKAGVGLALGQSKVQGRHDEL
;
A
#
# COMPACT_ATOMS: atom_id res chain seq x y z
N MET A 1 7.43 91.44 13.81
CA MET A 1 5.99 91.15 13.91
C MET A 1 5.85 89.77 14.56
N PHE A 2 5.26 89.74 15.76
CA PHE A 2 4.81 88.58 16.58
C PHE A 2 5.81 87.55 17.18
N LEU A 3 5.91 87.56 18.51
CA LEU A 3 5.89 86.38 19.40
C LEU A 3 4.42 86.18 19.89
N PRO A 4 4.01 85.10 20.62
CA PRO A 4 4.50 83.70 20.77
C PRO A 4 3.35 82.64 20.79
N SER A 5 3.69 81.35 21.01
CA SER A 5 3.06 80.43 22.00
C SER A 5 2.60 79.02 21.54
N LEU A 6 2.71 78.11 22.51
CA LEU A 6 1.98 76.86 22.78
C LEU A 6 2.52 75.50 22.26
N LEU A 7 3.09 74.76 23.22
CA LEU A 7 3.13 73.28 23.38
C LEU A 7 1.73 72.62 23.27
N PRO A 8 1.57 71.28 23.45
CA PRO A 8 2.23 70.10 22.88
C PRO A 8 1.15 69.06 22.40
N LEU A 9 1.53 67.79 22.17
CA LEU A 9 0.84 66.54 22.59
C LEU A 9 0.68 65.45 21.50
N PHE A 10 0.97 64.21 21.93
CA PHE A 10 0.72 62.89 21.29
C PHE A 10 1.67 62.45 20.16
N ALA A 11 2.22 61.24 20.11
CA ALA A 11 2.26 60.11 21.03
C ALA A 11 3.42 59.18 20.59
N LEU A 12 4.05 58.53 21.56
CA LEU A 12 4.97 57.41 21.34
C LEU A 12 4.22 56.20 20.77
N LEU A 13 4.68 55.66 19.65
CA LEU A 13 4.55 54.24 19.34
C LEU A 13 5.90 53.74 18.80
N PRO A 14 6.59 52.82 19.51
CA PRO A 14 7.74 52.13 18.95
C PRO A 14 7.25 51.14 17.89
N SER A 15 7.84 51.22 16.70
CA SER A 15 7.66 50.27 15.61
C SER A 15 8.11 48.89 16.08
N PHE A 16 7.15 47.99 16.22
CA PHE A 16 7.36 46.57 16.48
C PHE A 16 8.21 45.95 15.36
N THR A 17 9.40 45.47 15.68
CA THR A 17 9.97 44.29 15.00
C THR A 17 9.67 43.09 15.89
N PRO A 18 9.01 42.05 15.37
CA PRO A 18 9.80 40.88 15.01
C PRO A 18 9.21 40.08 13.85
N THR A 19 10.04 39.60 12.93
CA THR A 19 9.72 38.37 12.21
C THR A 19 10.84 37.38 12.44
N ARG A 20 10.75 36.71 13.59
CA ARG A 20 11.22 35.34 13.72
C ARG A 20 10.55 34.57 12.59
N THR A 21 11.34 34.16 11.60
CA THR A 21 10.93 33.14 10.65
C THR A 21 10.59 31.91 11.48
N LEU A 22 9.30 31.59 11.62
CA LEU A 22 8.87 30.35 12.23
C LEU A 22 9.38 29.21 11.33
N GLN A 23 10.45 28.55 11.77
CA GLN A 23 10.69 27.16 11.40
C GLN A 23 9.61 26.31 12.09
N LEU A 24 8.43 26.27 11.47
CA LEU A 24 7.36 25.31 11.77
C LEU A 24 7.12 24.45 10.54
N VAL A 25 8.16 23.73 10.08
CA VAL A 25 7.98 22.65 9.11
C VAL A 25 9.04 21.59 9.37
N SER A 26 8.84 20.74 10.39
CA SER A 26 9.51 19.42 10.48
C SER A 26 8.90 18.60 11.63
N ALA A 27 7.58 18.43 11.65
CA ALA A 27 6.91 17.48 12.55
C ALA A 27 6.01 16.48 11.80
N TYR A 28 5.92 16.60 10.46
CA TYR A 28 5.19 15.68 9.58
C TYR A 28 6.11 14.79 8.76
N ASP A 29 7.39 14.68 9.13
CA ASP A 29 8.20 13.58 8.62
C ASP A 29 7.89 12.33 9.44
N THR A 30 6.66 11.83 9.27
CA THR A 30 6.17 10.56 9.81
C THR A 30 6.75 9.39 9.03
N ALA A 31 8.00 9.50 8.53
CA ALA A 31 8.75 8.38 8.01
C ALA A 31 9.21 7.51 9.19
N ILE A 32 8.26 6.85 9.86
CA ILE A 32 8.52 5.88 10.92
C ILE A 32 9.21 4.63 10.37
N HIS A 33 9.21 4.47 9.03
CA HIS A 33 9.86 3.38 8.33
C HIS A 33 11.12 3.88 7.62
N PRO A 34 12.30 3.34 7.95
CA PRO A 34 13.53 3.67 7.23
C PRO A 34 13.32 3.39 5.74
N GLU A 35 13.60 4.40 4.90
CA GLU A 35 13.49 4.27 3.44
C GLU A 35 14.50 3.25 2.86
N PHE A 36 15.49 2.85 3.66
CA PHE A 36 16.60 1.99 3.22
C PHE A 36 16.68 0.71 4.06
N HIS A 37 15.91 -0.30 3.68
CA HIS A 37 16.05 -1.68 4.18
C HIS A 37 16.86 -2.60 3.25
N GLN A 38 17.50 -2.03 2.22
CA GLN A 38 18.21 -2.78 1.21
C GLN A 38 19.42 -3.52 1.80
N GLY A 39 19.56 -4.80 1.47
CA GLY A 39 20.65 -5.65 1.94
C GLY A 39 20.52 -6.13 3.40
N LEU A 40 19.54 -5.65 4.15
CA LEU A 40 19.34 -6.05 5.56
C LEU A 40 18.52 -7.34 5.70
N ALA A 41 19.04 -8.26 6.50
CA ALA A 41 18.24 -9.34 7.07
C ALA A 41 17.48 -8.79 8.30
N ILE A 42 16.17 -8.94 8.31
CA ILE A 42 15.28 -8.49 9.40
C ILE A 42 14.35 -9.66 9.72
N ASN A 43 14.18 -9.98 11.01
CA ASN A 43 13.34 -11.08 11.48
C ASN A 43 13.68 -12.44 10.81
N ASP A 44 14.97 -12.70 10.64
CA ASP A 44 15.54 -13.88 9.97
C ASP A 44 15.19 -14.03 8.48
N VAL A 45 14.62 -12.99 7.86
CA VAL A 45 14.32 -12.96 6.42
C VAL A 45 15.38 -12.14 5.67
N PRO A 46 16.18 -12.77 4.77
CA PRO A 46 17.12 -12.05 3.92
C PRO A 46 16.43 -11.03 3.02
N ALA A 47 17.11 -9.92 2.72
CA ALA A 47 16.56 -8.84 1.89
C ALA A 47 16.00 -9.35 0.55
N HIS A 48 16.74 -10.20 -0.16
CA HIS A 48 16.31 -10.71 -1.48
C HIS A 48 14.99 -11.49 -1.42
N ARG A 49 14.73 -12.26 -0.34
CA ARG A 49 13.45 -12.96 -0.14
C ARG A 49 12.32 -12.00 0.18
N ARG A 50 12.57 -10.98 1.02
CA ARG A 50 11.59 -9.91 1.27
C ARG A 50 11.19 -9.18 -0.01
N LEU A 51 12.17 -8.85 -0.86
CA LEU A 51 11.90 -8.21 -2.15
C LEU A 51 11.13 -9.12 -3.09
N HIS A 52 11.46 -10.41 -3.12
CA HIS A 52 10.72 -11.40 -3.89
C HIS A 52 9.23 -11.46 -3.48
N TRP A 53 8.93 -11.58 -2.19
CA TRP A 53 7.54 -11.63 -1.73
C TRP A 53 6.78 -10.31 -1.95
N MET A 54 7.46 -9.16 -1.89
CA MET A 54 6.85 -7.89 -2.31
C MET A 54 6.51 -7.87 -3.80
N ARG A 55 7.36 -8.43 -4.67
CA ARG A 55 7.03 -8.59 -6.10
C ARG A 55 5.84 -9.51 -6.32
N VAL A 56 5.72 -10.59 -5.55
CA VAL A 56 4.52 -11.44 -5.59
C VAL A 56 3.25 -10.64 -5.24
N ALA A 57 3.31 -9.78 -4.21
CA ALA A 57 2.19 -8.88 -3.87
C ALA A 57 1.91 -7.84 -4.98
N ASN A 58 2.95 -7.30 -5.62
CA ASN A 58 2.80 -6.40 -6.77
C ASN A 58 2.13 -7.09 -7.97
N GLU A 59 2.54 -8.31 -8.31
CA GLU A 59 1.95 -9.08 -9.42
C GLU A 59 0.50 -9.50 -9.13
N ALA A 60 0.14 -9.67 -7.85
CA ALA A 60 -1.20 -10.04 -7.43
C ALA A 60 -2.27 -9.02 -7.86
N VAL A 61 -1.92 -7.77 -8.19
CA VAL A 61 -2.89 -6.77 -8.69
C VAL A 61 -3.60 -7.21 -9.96
N TYR A 62 -3.02 -8.16 -10.71
CA TYR A 62 -3.58 -8.73 -11.92
C TYR A 62 -4.35 -10.04 -11.70
N ALA A 63 -4.53 -10.49 -10.44
CA ALA A 63 -5.18 -11.76 -10.12
C ALA A 63 -6.63 -11.87 -10.64
N ASP A 64 -7.32 -10.74 -10.80
CA ASP A 64 -8.67 -10.69 -11.38
C ASP A 64 -8.68 -10.76 -12.93
N GLY A 65 -7.51 -10.91 -13.56
CA GLY A 65 -7.37 -11.15 -15.00
C GLY A 65 -7.60 -9.93 -15.88
N HIS A 66 -7.52 -8.72 -15.33
CA HIS A 66 -7.70 -7.48 -16.08
C HIS A 66 -6.37 -6.71 -16.19
N PRO A 67 -5.91 -6.31 -17.40
CA PRO A 67 -4.59 -5.69 -17.59
C PRO A 67 -4.51 -4.27 -17.01
N CYS A 68 -5.65 -3.59 -16.85
CA CYS A 68 -5.74 -2.23 -16.31
C CYS A 68 -6.49 -2.22 -14.95
N PRO A 69 -5.90 -2.73 -13.86
CA PRO A 69 -6.56 -2.79 -12.57
C PRO A 69 -6.95 -1.39 -12.09
N GLN A 70 -8.24 -1.23 -11.75
CA GLN A 70 -8.78 0.04 -11.22
C GLN A 70 -8.41 0.23 -9.74
N ALA A 71 -8.31 -0.87 -8.99
CA ALA A 71 -7.86 -0.88 -7.60
C ALA A 71 -6.65 -1.84 -7.50
N PRO A 72 -5.45 -1.39 -7.89
CA PRO A 72 -4.24 -2.21 -7.99
C PRO A 72 -3.63 -2.43 -6.61
N PHE A 73 -4.38 -3.05 -5.72
CA PHE A 73 -3.91 -3.43 -4.39
C PHE A 73 -3.81 -4.94 -4.31
N GLY A 74 -2.58 -5.43 -4.23
CA GLY A 74 -2.26 -6.85 -4.21
C GLY A 74 -1.61 -7.24 -2.89
N SER A 75 -1.91 -8.45 -2.44
CA SER A 75 -1.49 -8.97 -1.15
C SER A 75 -1.04 -10.43 -1.25
N ALA A 76 0.04 -10.76 -0.56
CA ALA A 76 0.53 -12.13 -0.38
C ALA A 76 0.73 -12.42 1.10
N VAL A 77 0.29 -13.58 1.56
CA VAL A 77 0.52 -14.07 2.92
C VAL A 77 1.48 -15.23 2.86
N VAL A 78 2.56 -15.14 3.64
CA VAL A 78 3.71 -16.03 3.55
C VAL A 78 4.09 -16.51 4.94
N ASN A 79 4.40 -17.79 5.09
CA ASN A 79 5.18 -18.27 6.23
C ASN A 79 6.66 -18.02 5.93
N THR A 80 7.22 -16.93 6.45
CA THR A 80 8.59 -16.52 6.14
C THR A 80 9.67 -17.39 6.80
N THR A 81 9.32 -18.16 7.84
CA THR A 81 10.24 -19.14 8.44
C THR A 81 10.49 -20.32 7.51
N GLY A 82 9.43 -20.79 6.84
CA GLY A 82 9.49 -21.89 5.86
C GLY A 82 9.64 -21.42 4.41
N ASP A 83 9.65 -20.11 4.17
CA ASP A 83 9.64 -19.49 2.84
C ASP A 83 8.49 -20.01 1.95
N GLU A 84 7.32 -20.21 2.54
CA GLU A 84 6.14 -20.82 1.91
C GLU A 84 5.02 -19.80 1.67
N LEU A 85 4.51 -19.73 0.44
CA LEU A 85 3.30 -18.96 0.13
C LEU A 85 2.06 -19.65 0.70
N VAL A 86 1.30 -18.94 1.54
CA VAL A 86 0.02 -19.42 2.08
C VAL A 86 -1.12 -19.12 1.11
N CYS A 87 -1.26 -17.85 0.72
CA CYS A 87 -2.21 -17.42 -0.30
C CYS A 87 -1.78 -16.07 -0.91
N VAL A 88 -2.33 -15.76 -2.09
CA VAL A 88 -2.12 -14.50 -2.81
C VAL A 88 -3.44 -14.04 -3.41
N ILE A 89 -3.76 -12.74 -3.31
CA ILE A 89 -5.01 -12.18 -3.81
C ILE A 89 -4.93 -10.66 -3.99
N SER A 90 -5.84 -10.09 -4.80
CA SER A 90 -6.03 -8.65 -4.97
C SER A 90 -7.23 -8.12 -4.19
N ASN A 91 -7.37 -6.78 -4.19
CA ASN A 91 -8.61 -6.09 -3.88
C ASN A 91 -9.77 -6.66 -4.69
N ARG A 92 -10.90 -6.92 -4.02
CA ARG A 92 -12.10 -7.50 -4.62
C ARG A 92 -13.34 -6.61 -4.49
N VAL A 93 -13.17 -5.31 -4.25
CA VAL A 93 -14.30 -4.36 -4.15
C VAL A 93 -15.13 -4.40 -5.44
N GLY A 94 -14.48 -4.27 -6.61
CA GLY A 94 -15.15 -4.29 -7.91
C GLY A 94 -15.74 -5.65 -8.30
N VAL A 95 -15.20 -6.74 -7.74
CA VAL A 95 -15.62 -8.12 -8.05
C VAL A 95 -16.77 -8.58 -7.17
N THR A 96 -16.76 -8.20 -5.89
CA THR A 96 -17.74 -8.66 -4.89
C THR A 96 -18.86 -7.66 -4.64
N GLY A 97 -18.66 -6.38 -5.00
CA GLY A 97 -19.56 -5.29 -4.62
C GLY A 97 -19.48 -4.90 -3.14
N ASN A 98 -18.65 -5.57 -2.34
CA ASN A 98 -18.45 -5.24 -0.92
C ASN A 98 -17.30 -4.21 -0.79
N PRO A 99 -17.58 -2.98 -0.30
CA PRO A 99 -16.56 -1.93 -0.20
C PRO A 99 -15.45 -2.24 0.80
N ALA A 100 -15.64 -3.20 1.71
CA ALA A 100 -14.61 -3.59 2.68
C ALA A 100 -13.56 -4.57 2.11
N MET A 101 -13.79 -5.16 0.92
CA MET A 101 -12.90 -6.17 0.33
C MET A 101 -11.65 -5.56 -0.31
N HIS A 102 -10.90 -4.78 0.47
CA HIS A 102 -9.56 -4.30 0.13
C HIS A 102 -8.57 -5.47 0.01
N GLY A 103 -7.35 -5.24 -0.50
CA GLY A 103 -6.40 -6.32 -0.76
C GLY A 103 -6.07 -7.12 0.51
N GLU A 104 -5.88 -6.44 1.62
CA GLU A 104 -5.52 -7.01 2.93
C GLU A 104 -6.69 -7.74 3.59
N ILE A 105 -7.90 -7.18 3.52
CA ILE A 105 -9.11 -7.86 4.00
C ILE A 105 -9.39 -9.10 3.15
N SER A 106 -9.26 -8.96 1.83
CA SER A 106 -9.41 -10.08 0.88
C SER A 106 -8.39 -11.17 1.17
N ALA A 107 -7.15 -10.82 1.52
CA ALA A 107 -6.11 -11.78 1.92
C ALA A 107 -6.48 -12.53 3.20
N ILE A 108 -6.93 -11.83 4.25
CA ILE A 108 -7.36 -12.47 5.51
C ILE A 108 -8.50 -13.46 5.23
N THR A 109 -9.54 -13.03 4.49
CA THR A 109 -10.67 -13.89 4.13
C THR A 109 -10.22 -15.08 3.28
N HIS A 110 -9.44 -14.84 2.23
CA HIS A 110 -9.03 -15.87 1.30
C HIS A 110 -8.09 -16.90 1.93
N CYS A 111 -7.11 -16.47 2.73
CA CYS A 111 -6.21 -17.37 3.44
C CYS A 111 -6.96 -18.21 4.48
N THR A 112 -7.97 -17.62 5.16
CA THR A 112 -8.86 -18.39 6.06
C THR A 112 -9.55 -19.52 5.29
N ASP A 113 -10.09 -19.24 4.10
CA ASP A 113 -10.73 -20.25 3.26
C ASP A 113 -9.74 -21.33 2.77
N VAL A 114 -8.52 -20.92 2.38
CA VAL A 114 -7.46 -21.84 1.95
C VAL A 114 -7.08 -22.80 3.08
N LEU A 115 -6.86 -22.30 4.29
CA LEU A 115 -6.48 -23.11 5.45
C LEU A 115 -7.64 -24.01 5.89
N THR A 116 -8.88 -23.51 5.86
CA THR A 116 -10.08 -24.32 6.12
C THR A 116 -10.18 -25.48 5.14
N LYS A 117 -9.92 -25.25 3.84
CA LYS A 117 -9.89 -26.30 2.82
C LYS A 117 -8.73 -27.29 3.00
N LYS A 118 -7.63 -26.87 3.63
CA LYS A 118 -6.54 -27.76 4.08
C LYS A 118 -6.93 -28.59 5.33
N GLY A 119 -8.14 -28.43 5.86
CA GLY A 119 -8.68 -29.20 6.99
C GLY A 119 -8.36 -28.61 8.37
N TRP A 120 -7.87 -27.37 8.44
CA TRP A 120 -7.54 -26.72 9.70
C TRP A 120 -8.81 -26.28 10.43
N THR A 121 -8.82 -26.45 11.74
CA THR A 121 -9.88 -25.96 12.63
C THR A 121 -9.80 -24.44 12.80
N PRO A 122 -10.89 -23.76 13.19
CA PRO A 122 -10.85 -22.32 13.48
C PRO A 122 -9.79 -21.93 14.52
N GLN A 123 -9.55 -22.77 15.54
CA GLN A 123 -8.55 -22.51 16.56
C GLN A 123 -7.12 -22.61 16.02
N GLU A 124 -6.83 -23.57 15.13
CA GLU A 124 -5.54 -23.67 14.45
C GLU A 124 -5.30 -22.46 13.55
N ILE A 125 -6.31 -22.06 12.77
CA ILE A 125 -6.22 -20.88 11.91
C ILE A 125 -5.96 -19.62 12.74
N LEU A 126 -6.75 -19.38 13.81
CA LEU A 126 -6.54 -18.24 14.71
C LEU A 126 -5.14 -18.25 15.35
N GLY A 127 -4.63 -19.43 15.71
CA GLY A 127 -3.30 -19.58 16.29
C GLY A 127 -2.15 -19.36 15.31
N SER A 128 -2.41 -19.46 13.99
CA SER A 128 -1.38 -19.47 12.95
C SER A 128 -0.98 -18.10 12.41
N TRP A 129 -1.84 -17.07 12.54
CA TRP A 129 -1.55 -15.74 12.01
C TRP A 129 -0.23 -15.16 12.53
N LYS A 130 0.14 -15.46 13.78
CA LYS A 130 1.41 -15.06 14.41
C LYS A 130 2.66 -15.65 13.76
N GLU A 131 2.50 -16.61 12.85
CA GLU A 131 3.58 -17.24 12.07
C GLU A 131 3.64 -16.68 10.65
N PHE A 132 2.59 -15.96 10.22
CA PHE A 132 2.47 -15.44 8.86
C PHE A 132 2.89 -13.98 8.77
N SER A 133 3.44 -13.66 7.61
CA SER A 133 3.86 -12.33 7.19
C SER A 133 2.94 -11.87 6.07
N LEU A 134 2.34 -10.69 6.20
CA LEU A 134 1.53 -10.09 5.14
C LEU A 134 2.39 -9.12 4.33
N TYR A 135 2.52 -9.38 3.03
CA TYR A 135 3.06 -8.45 2.06
C TYR A 135 1.89 -7.78 1.34
N THR A 136 1.86 -6.45 1.31
CA THR A 136 0.86 -5.66 0.59
C THR A 136 1.55 -4.55 -0.19
N ASN A 137 1.14 -4.33 -1.44
CA ASN A 137 1.82 -3.33 -2.27
C ASN A 137 1.50 -1.87 -1.84
N GLY A 138 0.41 -1.64 -1.11
CA GLY A 138 0.09 -0.35 -0.51
C GLY A 138 0.10 -0.39 1.01
N GLU A 139 0.45 0.73 1.65
CA GLU A 139 0.33 0.90 3.10
C GLU A 139 -1.12 0.64 3.55
N PRO A 140 -1.33 -0.17 4.60
CA PRO A 140 -2.68 -0.49 5.04
C PRO A 140 -3.47 0.74 5.47
N CYS A 141 -4.64 0.93 4.86
CA CYS A 141 -5.56 1.97 5.30
C CYS A 141 -6.08 1.68 6.72
N PRO A 142 -6.71 2.62 7.44
CA PRO A 142 -7.04 2.45 8.86
C PRO A 142 -7.90 1.22 9.18
N MET A 143 -8.82 0.86 8.27
CA MET A 143 -9.61 -0.37 8.35
C MET A 143 -8.72 -1.61 8.25
N CYS A 144 -7.86 -1.68 7.24
CA CYS A 144 -6.98 -2.82 7.00
C CYS A 144 -5.91 -2.93 8.09
N ALA A 145 -5.29 -1.82 8.47
CA ALA A 145 -4.37 -1.74 9.60
C ALA A 145 -5.00 -2.30 10.89
N SER A 146 -6.24 -1.92 11.19
CA SER A 146 -6.96 -2.43 12.36
C SER A 146 -7.24 -3.94 12.25
N ALA A 147 -7.66 -4.41 11.08
CA ALA A 147 -7.90 -5.84 10.85
C ALA A 147 -6.63 -6.69 10.95
N ILE A 148 -5.51 -6.19 10.41
CA ILE A 148 -4.19 -6.84 10.52
C ILE A 148 -3.76 -6.94 11.98
N ARG A 149 -3.97 -5.87 12.77
CA ARG A 149 -3.74 -5.91 14.21
C ARG A 149 -4.62 -6.95 14.88
N TRP A 150 -5.92 -6.97 14.65
CA TRP A 150 -6.80 -7.98 15.24
C TRP A 150 -6.48 -9.42 14.84
N ALA A 151 -6.01 -9.64 13.60
CA ALA A 151 -5.62 -10.96 13.12
C ALA A 151 -4.35 -11.48 13.82
N GLY A 152 -3.48 -10.59 14.29
CA GLY A 152 -2.27 -10.98 15.02
C GLY A 152 -1.15 -11.52 14.13
N PHE A 153 -0.98 -10.96 12.93
CA PHE A 153 0.14 -11.29 12.04
C PHE A 153 1.50 -11.15 12.74
N LYS A 154 2.49 -11.98 12.33
CA LYS A 154 3.89 -11.84 12.75
C LYS A 154 4.42 -10.46 12.33
N GLU A 155 4.22 -10.13 11.06
CA GLU A 155 4.68 -8.91 10.45
C GLU A 155 3.79 -8.49 9.27
N VAL A 156 3.76 -7.19 9.01
CA VAL A 156 3.21 -6.59 7.80
C VAL A 156 4.30 -5.79 7.09
N ILE A 157 4.47 -6.06 5.81
CA ILE A 157 5.45 -5.42 4.94
C ILE A 157 4.67 -4.72 3.84
N TYR A 158 4.93 -3.43 3.64
CA TYR A 158 4.26 -2.68 2.60
C TYR A 158 5.19 -1.91 1.66
N GLY A 159 4.71 -1.69 0.43
CA GLY A 159 5.39 -0.93 -0.61
C GLY A 159 5.13 0.56 -0.50
N SER A 160 4.20 1.06 -1.32
CA SER A 160 3.88 2.48 -1.40
C SER A 160 3.22 3.01 -0.13
N SER A 161 3.69 4.14 0.38
CA SER A 161 3.07 4.81 1.53
C SER A 161 1.66 5.34 1.22
N ILE A 162 0.83 5.51 2.25
CA ILE A 162 -0.50 6.11 2.13
C ILE A 162 -0.42 7.54 1.55
N ARG A 163 0.68 8.25 1.85
CA ARG A 163 1.03 9.54 1.28
C ARG A 163 1.23 9.44 -0.23
N THR A 164 2.11 8.56 -0.68
CA THR A 164 2.38 8.34 -2.11
C THR A 164 1.09 7.95 -2.85
N ILE A 165 0.29 7.07 -2.26
CA ILE A 165 -1.00 6.64 -2.84
C ILE A 165 -1.95 7.85 -3.00
N ALA A 166 -2.04 8.71 -1.97
CA ALA A 166 -2.87 9.92 -2.02
C ALA A 166 -2.36 10.97 -3.01
N GLU A 167 -1.05 11.16 -3.10
CA GLU A 167 -0.40 12.08 -4.06
C GLU A 167 -0.66 11.64 -5.52
N HIS A 168 -0.87 10.34 -5.77
CA HIS A 168 -1.32 9.81 -7.07
C HIS A 168 -2.84 9.90 -7.29
N GLY A 169 -3.55 10.72 -6.51
CA GLY A 169 -4.96 11.07 -6.73
C GLY A 169 -5.97 10.07 -6.18
N ARG A 170 -5.54 9.06 -5.42
CA ARG A 170 -6.45 8.12 -4.76
C ARG A 170 -6.94 8.66 -3.44
N ASN A 171 -8.24 8.63 -3.23
CA ASN A 171 -8.82 9.01 -1.94
C ASN A 171 -8.38 8.03 -0.85
N GLN A 172 -7.90 8.57 0.28
CA GLN A 172 -7.52 7.82 1.47
C GLN A 172 -8.12 8.48 2.70
N ILE A 173 -8.52 7.67 3.69
CA ILE A 173 -8.64 8.20 5.07
C ILE A 173 -7.22 8.34 5.56
N TYR A 174 -6.74 9.58 5.66
CA TYR A 174 -5.33 9.88 5.89
C TYR A 174 -4.95 9.74 7.38
N ILE A 175 -5.00 8.51 7.86
CA ILE A 175 -4.45 8.09 9.15
C ILE A 175 -3.37 7.04 8.80
N PRO A 176 -2.08 7.36 8.99
CA PRO A 176 -1.00 6.41 8.75
C PRO A 176 -1.19 5.14 9.58
N SER A 177 -0.76 4.00 9.01
CA SER A 177 -0.84 2.69 9.68
C SER A 177 -0.12 2.67 11.04
N SER A 178 0.94 3.47 11.18
CA SER A 178 1.70 3.66 12.42
C SER A 178 0.86 4.21 13.57
N GLU A 179 -0.12 5.07 13.29
CA GLU A 179 -1.01 5.62 14.32
C GLU A 179 -1.94 4.53 14.86
N VAL A 180 -2.45 3.66 13.99
CA VAL A 180 -3.24 2.49 14.40
C VAL A 180 -2.40 1.55 15.27
N TRP A 181 -1.13 1.32 14.91
CA TRP A 181 -0.19 0.55 15.72
C TRP A 181 0.00 1.16 17.11
N GLU A 182 0.26 2.46 17.18
CA GLU A 182 0.43 3.20 18.44
C GLU A 182 -0.80 3.06 19.36
N LYS A 183 -2.01 3.11 18.79
CA LYS A 183 -3.26 2.97 19.56
C LYS A 183 -3.65 1.52 19.89
N SER A 184 -2.90 0.53 19.41
CA SER A 184 -3.20 -0.90 19.61
C SER A 184 -2.48 -1.54 20.82
N TYR A 185 -2.03 -0.73 21.78
CA TYR A 185 -1.19 -1.15 22.91
C TYR A 185 -1.81 -2.19 23.86
N SER A 186 -3.15 -2.35 23.85
CA SER A 186 -3.84 -3.33 24.70
C SER A 186 -3.86 -4.75 24.12
N LEU A 187 -3.43 -4.93 22.87
CA LEU A 187 -3.32 -6.24 22.24
C LEU A 187 -2.09 -6.98 22.75
N GLY A 188 -2.26 -8.23 23.18
CA GLY A 188 -1.19 -9.04 23.78
C GLY A 188 -0.14 -9.58 22.80
N HIS A 189 -0.30 -9.36 21.49
CA HIS A 189 0.63 -9.80 20.46
C HIS A 189 1.27 -8.59 19.74
N ALA A 190 2.56 -8.75 19.44
CA ALA A 190 3.31 -7.80 18.62
C ALA A 190 3.16 -8.17 17.13
N THR A 191 3.02 -7.16 16.28
CA THR A 191 3.13 -7.31 14.82
C THR A 191 4.17 -6.31 14.36
N LEU A 192 5.27 -6.78 13.77
CA LEU A 192 6.28 -5.89 13.19
C LEU A 192 5.70 -5.21 11.94
N MET A 193 6.03 -3.94 11.71
CA MET A 193 5.61 -3.24 10.51
C MET A 193 6.83 -2.65 9.79
N LEU A 194 6.97 -3.02 8.51
CA LEU A 194 8.06 -2.57 7.64
C LEU A 194 7.48 -1.89 6.40
N GLY A 195 7.60 -0.57 6.34
CA GLY A 195 7.16 0.21 5.19
C GLY A 195 8.22 0.44 4.13
N ASN A 196 7.80 1.06 3.03
CA ASN A 196 8.65 1.57 1.96
C ASN A 196 9.53 0.50 1.30
N VAL A 197 9.04 -0.74 1.21
CA VAL A 197 9.78 -1.83 0.55
C VAL A 197 9.50 -1.83 -0.94
N LEU A 198 10.55 -1.66 -1.75
CA LEU A 198 10.48 -1.77 -3.21
C LEU A 198 9.59 -0.70 -3.88
N THR A 199 9.52 0.50 -3.30
CA THR A 199 8.70 1.63 -3.81
C THR A 199 9.00 1.98 -5.26
N ASN A 200 10.25 1.82 -5.72
CA ASN A 200 10.65 2.04 -7.11
C ASN A 200 9.92 1.11 -8.11
N GLU A 201 9.50 -0.09 -7.70
CA GLU A 201 8.69 -1.00 -8.53
C GLU A 201 7.20 -0.90 -8.17
N THR A 202 6.85 -0.48 -6.96
CA THR A 202 5.47 -0.51 -6.47
C THR A 202 4.68 0.76 -6.79
N ASP A 203 5.30 1.95 -6.72
CA ASP A 203 4.60 3.23 -6.87
C ASP A 203 3.95 3.39 -8.26
N VAL A 204 4.52 2.75 -9.28
CA VAL A 204 4.04 2.80 -10.67
C VAL A 204 2.62 2.24 -10.82
N PHE A 205 2.21 1.29 -9.97
CA PHE A 205 0.85 0.72 -9.99
C PHE A 205 -0.21 1.74 -9.60
N PHE A 206 0.15 2.78 -8.84
CA PHE A 206 -0.79 3.81 -8.41
C PHE A 206 -0.84 5.00 -9.36
N ALA A 207 0.12 5.13 -10.28
CA ALA A 207 0.25 6.30 -11.13
C ALA A 207 -0.75 6.35 -12.30
N HIS A 208 -1.11 5.23 -12.91
CA HIS A 208 -1.76 5.25 -14.24
C HIS A 208 -3.22 5.70 -14.24
N GLN A 209 -3.94 5.61 -13.12
CA GLN A 209 -5.41 5.79 -13.12
C GLN A 209 -5.84 7.26 -13.13
N PHE A 210 -5.15 8.13 -12.39
CA PHE A 210 -5.54 9.53 -12.19
C PHE A 210 -4.48 10.54 -12.66
N ASN A 211 -3.43 10.06 -13.33
CA ASN A 211 -2.41 10.89 -13.97
C ASN A 211 -2.36 10.57 -15.47
N GLU A 212 -2.92 11.45 -16.30
CA GLU A 212 -2.96 11.27 -17.76
C GLU A 212 -1.57 11.25 -18.40
N SER A 213 -0.55 11.80 -17.72
CA SER A 213 0.84 11.81 -18.19
C SER A 213 1.62 10.55 -17.81
N ALA A 214 1.13 9.75 -16.87
CA ALA A 214 1.75 8.47 -16.52
C ALA A 214 1.60 7.47 -17.69
N PRO A 215 2.47 6.46 -17.82
CA PRO A 215 2.25 5.37 -18.76
C PRO A 215 1.06 4.49 -18.32
N CYS A 216 0.39 3.85 -19.28
CA CYS A 216 -0.56 2.79 -18.96
C CYS A 216 0.16 1.47 -18.66
N PRO A 217 -0.45 0.55 -17.88
CA PRO A 217 0.05 -0.81 -17.74
C PRO A 217 0.20 -1.52 -19.10
N VAL A 218 1.04 -2.55 -19.16
CA VAL A 218 1.17 -3.39 -20.36
C VAL A 218 -0.19 -4.00 -20.71
N GLY A 219 -0.56 -3.98 -21.99
CA GLY A 219 -1.89 -4.41 -22.45
C GLY A 219 -2.99 -3.35 -22.30
N CYS A 220 -2.63 -2.12 -21.95
CA CYS A 220 -3.55 -0.99 -21.83
C CYS A 220 -3.11 0.21 -22.66
N GLU A 221 -4.07 0.98 -23.13
CA GLU A 221 -3.84 2.26 -23.78
C GLU A 221 -4.76 3.35 -23.25
N ARG A 222 -4.37 4.60 -23.47
CA ARG A 222 -5.07 5.77 -22.95
C ARG A 222 -6.22 6.11 -23.89
N GLN A 223 -7.46 6.04 -23.41
CA GLN A 223 -8.65 6.36 -24.19
C GLN A 223 -9.53 7.43 -23.52
N PRO A 224 -10.22 8.30 -24.29
CA PRO A 224 -11.18 9.25 -23.74
C PRO A 224 -12.34 8.55 -23.01
N VAL A 225 -12.70 9.03 -21.82
CA VAL A 225 -13.82 8.48 -21.06
C VAL A 225 -15.13 9.16 -21.50
N PRO A 226 -16.17 8.41 -21.95
CA PRO A 226 -17.44 8.99 -22.37
C PRO A 226 -18.06 9.90 -21.31
N GLY A 227 -18.44 11.12 -21.73
CA GLY A 227 -19.07 12.12 -20.84
C GLY A 227 -18.13 12.74 -19.79
N LYS A 228 -16.82 12.50 -19.87
CA LYS A 228 -15.81 13.12 -19.01
C LYS A 228 -14.79 13.90 -19.86
N ARG A 229 -14.06 14.82 -19.21
CA ARG A 229 -12.98 15.62 -19.84
C ARG A 229 -11.59 15.05 -19.54
N VAL A 230 -11.50 13.75 -19.29
CA VAL A 230 -10.27 13.04 -18.91
C VAL A 230 -10.16 11.75 -19.69
N GLN A 231 -8.94 11.24 -19.79
CA GLN A 231 -8.65 9.93 -20.37
C GLN A 231 -8.33 8.90 -19.28
N ALA A 232 -8.56 7.62 -19.57
CA ALA A 232 -8.25 6.50 -18.66
C ALA A 232 -7.56 5.36 -19.43
N CYS A 233 -6.80 4.54 -18.72
CA CYS A 233 -6.27 3.31 -19.30
C CYS A 233 -7.38 2.28 -19.51
N THR A 234 -7.56 1.84 -20.75
CA THR A 234 -8.47 0.77 -21.13
C THR A 234 -7.67 -0.36 -21.79
N PRO A 235 -8.11 -1.63 -21.66
CA PRO A 235 -7.45 -2.73 -22.35
C PRO A 235 -7.42 -2.49 -23.87
N VAL A 236 -6.28 -2.78 -24.50
CA VAL A 236 -6.20 -2.88 -25.97
C VAL A 236 -6.85 -4.17 -26.43
N ASP A 237 -7.15 -4.31 -27.72
CA ASP A 237 -7.88 -5.47 -28.24
C ASP A 237 -7.24 -6.80 -27.85
N ASN A 238 -6.13 -7.25 -28.37
CA ASN A 238 -5.53 -8.55 -28.03
C ASN A 238 -4.58 -8.49 -26.81
N TRP A 239 -5.00 -7.85 -25.71
CA TRP A 239 -4.12 -7.55 -24.58
C TRP A 239 -3.43 -8.79 -23.98
N GLU A 240 -4.06 -9.97 -24.00
CA GLU A 240 -3.46 -11.22 -23.51
C GLU A 240 -2.19 -11.59 -24.30
N GLU A 241 -2.22 -11.43 -25.63
CA GLU A 241 -1.06 -11.67 -26.49
C GLU A 241 0.04 -10.63 -26.27
N VAL A 242 -0.35 -9.37 -26.04
CA VAL A 242 0.58 -8.27 -25.77
C VAL A 242 1.35 -8.54 -24.48
N ILE A 243 0.64 -8.94 -23.43
CA ILE A 243 1.23 -9.34 -22.15
C ILE A 243 2.15 -10.56 -22.31
N ALA A 244 1.70 -11.60 -23.01
CA ALA A 244 2.49 -12.81 -23.24
C ALA A 244 3.80 -12.51 -23.97
N LYS A 245 3.79 -11.59 -24.95
CA LYS A 245 4.99 -11.16 -25.69
C LYS A 245 5.92 -10.28 -24.86
N ALA A 246 5.36 -9.45 -23.97
CA ALA A 246 6.15 -8.59 -23.09
C ALA A 246 6.91 -9.39 -22.03
N GLY A 247 6.44 -10.59 -21.68
CA GLY A 247 6.99 -11.36 -20.55
C GLY A 247 6.75 -10.68 -19.21
N VAL A 248 5.78 -9.77 -19.13
CA VAL A 248 5.44 -8.95 -17.95
C VAL A 248 4.00 -9.27 -17.56
N GLY A 249 3.80 -9.79 -16.35
CA GLY A 249 2.51 -9.84 -15.67
C GLY A 249 1.48 -10.84 -16.22
N LEU A 250 1.46 -12.05 -15.65
CA LEU A 250 0.29 -12.92 -15.40
C LEU A 250 0.78 -14.20 -14.72
N ALA A 251 1.59 -14.06 -13.66
CA ALA A 251 2.21 -15.19 -12.95
C ALA A 251 1.19 -16.13 -12.27
N LEU A 252 -0.10 -15.78 -12.22
CA LEU A 252 -1.14 -16.57 -11.55
C LEU A 252 -1.93 -17.50 -12.48
N GLY A 253 -1.61 -17.54 -13.78
CA GLY A 253 -2.33 -18.34 -14.78
C GLY A 253 -1.98 -19.84 -14.86
N GLN A 254 -0.96 -20.33 -14.13
CA GLN A 254 -0.45 -21.70 -14.31
C GLN A 254 -0.71 -22.67 -13.15
N SER A 255 -1.70 -22.45 -12.29
CA SER A 255 -2.09 -23.45 -11.26
C SER A 255 -3.07 -24.53 -11.77
N LYS A 256 -2.98 -24.89 -13.06
CA LYS A 256 -3.63 -26.08 -13.62
C LYS A 256 -2.64 -26.85 -14.49
N VAL A 257 -1.70 -27.55 -13.86
CA VAL A 257 -1.19 -28.88 -14.26
C VAL A 257 -0.20 -29.35 -13.18
N GLN A 258 -0.49 -30.54 -12.64
CA GLN A 258 0.38 -31.48 -11.90
C GLN A 258 1.33 -30.98 -10.80
N GLY A 259 1.21 -31.60 -9.62
CA GLY A 259 1.99 -31.27 -8.44
C GLY A 259 3.50 -31.36 -8.64
N ARG A 260 4.17 -30.27 -8.27
CA ARG A 260 5.46 -30.25 -7.60
C ARG A 260 5.56 -28.91 -6.88
N HIS A 261 6.12 -28.98 -5.68
CA HIS A 261 6.52 -27.83 -4.91
C HIS A 261 7.46 -26.95 -5.75
N ASP A 262 7.48 -25.67 -5.39
CA ASP A 262 8.51 -24.67 -5.69
C ASP A 262 8.29 -23.80 -6.94
N GLU A 263 8.41 -22.50 -6.69
CA GLU A 263 8.70 -21.38 -7.62
C GLU A 263 7.53 -20.75 -8.40
N LEU A 264 6.93 -19.71 -7.78
CA LEU A 264 6.75 -18.39 -8.41
C LEU A 264 7.69 -17.42 -7.70
#